data_AF-A0A1H3QXY0-F1
#
_entry.id   AF-A0A1H3QXY0-F1
#
_cell.length_a   1.000
_cell.length_b   1.000
_cell.length_c   1.000
_cell.angle_alpha   90.00
_cell.angle_beta   90.00
_cell.angle_gamma   90.00
#
_symmetry.space_group_name_H-M   'P 1'
#
loop_
_entity.id
_entity.type
_entity.pdbx_description
1 polymer ?
#
loop_
_entity_poly.entity_id
_entity_poly.type
_entity_poly.pdbx_seq_one_letter_code
_entity_poly.pdbx_strand_id
1 'polypeptide(L)'
;MLLGGRAAEVRPQAVEAGPAGLVLLFLVLALTDGLGEELGWRGFALPRLLRRRGPVGASLLLGVVWAVWHAPLSWTSGAVLEGTPVWLLLVQLPACAVGYTWVFLHTGGSVLPAVALHSALGLFGVPLPLTDGD
;
A
#
# COMPACT_ATOMS: atom_id res chain seq x y z
N MET A 1 17.76 20.50 28.08
CA MET A 1 17.00 19.65 29.01
C MET A 1 16.20 18.66 28.16
N LEU A 2 16.64 17.39 28.18
CA LEU A 2 15.85 16.16 28.05
C LEU A 2 15.07 15.99 26.73
N LEU A 3 15.54 15.24 25.73
CA LEU A 3 15.48 13.76 25.72
C LEU A 3 14.32 13.19 26.56
N GLY A 4 13.09 13.70 26.37
CA GLY A 4 11.96 13.35 27.24
C GLY A 4 10.57 13.49 26.64
N GLY A 5 10.42 13.84 25.36
CA GLY A 5 9.14 13.68 24.67
C GLY A 5 9.02 12.22 24.27
N ARG A 6 8.10 11.47 24.87
CA ARG A 6 7.69 10.17 24.36
C ARG A 6 7.33 10.38 22.89
N ALA A 7 8.21 10.01 21.97
CA ALA A 7 7.74 9.49 20.70
C ALA A 7 6.78 8.39 21.15
N ALA A 8 5.46 8.62 21.02
CA ALA A 8 4.52 7.52 21.09
C ALA A 8 5.13 6.47 20.17
N GLU A 9 5.49 5.31 20.72
CA GLU A 9 6.09 4.25 19.91
C GLU A 9 5.01 3.87 18.89
N VAL A 10 5.04 4.49 17.71
CA VAL A 10 4.08 4.18 16.65
C VAL A 10 4.49 2.80 16.17
N ARG A 11 3.81 1.78 16.69
CA ARG A 11 4.06 0.38 16.36
C ARG A 11 3.17 0.01 15.18
N PRO A 12 3.66 -0.82 14.26
CA PRO A 12 2.80 -1.36 13.21
C PRO A 12 1.63 -2.12 13.82
N GLN A 13 0.45 -2.07 13.18
CA GLN A 13 -0.75 -2.77 13.63
C GLN A 13 -0.49 -4.28 13.87
N ALA A 14 0.40 -4.86 13.07
CA ALA A 14 0.88 -6.23 13.23
C ALA A 14 1.48 -6.56 14.62
N VAL A 15 2.19 -5.60 15.22
CA VAL A 15 2.88 -5.79 16.51
C VAL A 15 1.91 -5.69 17.68
N GLU A 16 0.85 -4.91 17.54
CA GLU A 16 -0.15 -4.69 18.60
C GLU A 16 -1.18 -5.83 18.67
N ALA A 17 -1.49 -6.47 17.54
CA ALA A 17 -2.61 -7.42 17.43
C ALA A 17 -2.33 -8.81 18.06
N GLY A 18 -1.07 -9.16 18.31
CA GLY A 18 -0.67 -10.53 18.70
C GLY A 18 -0.95 -11.58 17.60
N PRO A 19 -0.60 -12.86 17.78
CA PRO A 19 -0.65 -13.85 16.70
C PRO A 19 -2.05 -14.07 16.09
N ALA A 20 -3.09 -14.16 16.93
CA ALA A 20 -4.46 -14.36 16.46
C ALA A 20 -5.05 -13.10 15.80
N GLY A 21 -4.78 -11.92 16.38
CA GLY A 21 -5.19 -10.65 15.79
C GLY A 21 -4.48 -10.34 14.48
N LEU A 22 -3.20 -10.73 14.35
CA LEU A 22 -2.44 -10.62 13.11
C LEU A 22 -3.09 -11.43 11.97
N VAL A 23 -3.50 -12.67 12.24
CA VAL A 23 -4.19 -13.51 11.25
C VAL A 23 -5.53 -12.90 10.86
N LEU A 24 -6.31 -12.44 11.84
CA LEU A 24 -7.60 -11.81 11.57
C LEU A 24 -7.43 -10.53 10.73
N LEU A 25 -6.50 -9.66 11.12
CA LEU A 25 -6.24 -8.41 10.41
C LEU A 25 -5.72 -8.65 9.00
N PHE A 26 -4.84 -9.64 8.81
CA PHE A 26 -4.39 -10.06 7.48
C PHE A 26 -5.58 -10.46 6.59
N LEU A 27 -6.48 -11.29 7.11
CA LEU A 27 -7.64 -11.76 6.35
C LEU A 27 -8.59 -10.61 6.00
N VAL A 28 -8.83 -9.68 6.93
CA VAL A 28 -9.64 -8.49 6.68
C VAL A 28 -9.01 -7.66 5.57
N LEU A 29 -7.73 -7.30 5.68
CA LEU A 29 -7.02 -6.52 4.68
C LEU A 29 -6.96 -7.24 3.32
N ALA A 30 -6.83 -8.57 3.31
CA ALA A 30 -6.85 -9.35 2.08
C ALA A 30 -8.21 -9.33 1.38
N LEU A 31 -9.30 -9.32 2.14
CA LEU A 31 -10.65 -9.30 1.60
C LEU A 31 -11.11 -7.90 1.19
N THR A 32 -10.66 -6.85 1.88
CA THR A 32 -11.03 -5.46 1.57
C THR A 32 -10.05 -4.84 0.57
N ASP A 33 -8.84 -4.56 1.00
CA ASP A 33 -7.88 -3.72 0.26
C ASP A 33 -7.19 -4.56 -0.80
N GLY A 34 -6.69 -5.73 -0.42
CA GLY A 34 -6.01 -6.66 -1.32
C GLY A 34 -6.91 -7.07 -2.49
N LEU A 35 -8.03 -7.76 -2.23
CA LEU A 35 -8.93 -8.19 -3.31
C LEU A 35 -9.63 -7.02 -3.99
N GLY A 36 -10.11 -6.03 -3.24
CA GLY A 36 -10.83 -4.89 -3.79
C GLY A 36 -10.00 -4.11 -4.81
N GLU A 37 -8.71 -3.92 -4.53
CA GLU A 37 -7.83 -3.15 -5.41
C GLU A 37 -7.13 -4.03 -6.46
N GLU A 38 -6.54 -5.16 -6.07
CA GLU A 38 -5.66 -5.93 -6.97
C GLU A 38 -6.42 -6.60 -8.12
N LEU A 39 -7.71 -6.90 -7.95
CA LEU A 39 -8.56 -7.36 -9.06
C LEU A 39 -8.67 -6.30 -10.17
N GLY A 40 -8.80 -5.03 -9.81
CA GLY A 40 -8.81 -3.92 -10.75
C GLY A 40 -7.42 -3.63 -11.33
N TRP A 41 -6.42 -3.50 -10.47
CA TRP A 41 -5.08 -3.11 -10.90
C TRP A 41 -4.35 -4.22 -11.66
N ARG A 42 -4.27 -5.42 -11.09
CA ARG A 42 -3.48 -6.55 -11.64
C ARG A 42 -4.36 -7.49 -12.45
N GLY A 43 -5.63 -7.65 -12.09
CA GLY A 43 -6.59 -8.43 -12.87
C GLY A 43 -7.08 -7.75 -14.15
N PHE A 44 -7.16 -6.41 -14.18
CA PHE A 44 -7.72 -5.68 -15.33
C PHE A 44 -6.76 -4.69 -16.00
N ALA A 45 -6.18 -3.74 -15.26
CA ALA A 45 -5.43 -2.63 -15.83
C ALA A 45 -4.03 -3.05 -16.32
N LEU A 46 -3.26 -3.73 -15.47
CA LEU A 46 -1.89 -4.15 -15.74
C LEU A 46 -1.76 -5.01 -17.01
N PRO A 47 -2.58 -6.06 -17.24
CA PRO A 47 -2.46 -6.87 -18.46
C PRO A 47 -2.66 -6.03 -19.73
N ARG A 48 -3.53 -5.01 -19.68
CA ARG A 48 -3.77 -4.10 -20.82
C ARG A 48 -2.59 -3.18 -21.07
N LEU A 49 -1.96 -2.68 -20.01
CA LEU A 49 -0.76 -1.85 -20.08
C LEU A 49 0.43 -2.64 -20.60
N LEU A 50 0.62 -3.89 -20.15
CA LEU A 50 1.68 -4.79 -20.59
C LEU A 50 1.62 -5.11 -22.10
N ARG A 51 0.43 -5.07 -22.73
CA ARG A 51 0.31 -5.21 -24.20
C ARG A 51 0.91 -4.04 -24.99
N ARG A 52 1.11 -2.88 -24.35
CA ARG A 52 1.56 -1.65 -25.00
C ARG A 52 2.90 -1.14 -24.48
N ARG A 53 3.36 -1.63 -23.34
CA ARG A 53 4.56 -1.17 -22.62
C ARG A 53 5.29 -2.37 -22.02
N GLY A 54 6.61 -2.25 -21.87
CA GLY A 54 7.37 -3.22 -21.07
C GLY A 54 6.97 -3.19 -19.60
N PRO A 55 7.35 -4.22 -18.80
CA PRO A 55 6.93 -4.37 -17.40
C PRO A 55 7.13 -3.11 -16.57
N VAL A 56 8.35 -2.54 -16.55
CA VAL A 56 8.66 -1.33 -15.77
C VAL A 56 7.79 -0.15 -16.20
N GLY A 57 7.63 0.09 -17.49
CA GLY A 57 6.83 1.20 -18.00
C GLY A 57 5.32 1.05 -17.72
N ALA A 58 4.81 -0.19 -17.73
CA ALA A 58 3.44 -0.49 -17.33
C ALA A 58 3.25 -0.28 -15.82
N SER A 59 4.19 -0.76 -15.00
CA SER A 59 4.17 -0.60 -13.54
C SER A 59 4.23 0.85 -13.10
N LEU A 60 5.14 1.65 -13.66
CA LEU A 60 5.29 3.06 -13.28
C LEU A 60 4.03 3.86 -13.61
N LEU A 61 3.45 3.67 -14.80
CA LEU A 61 2.19 4.32 -15.16
C LEU A 61 1.06 3.90 -14.22
N LEU A 62 0.93 2.60 -13.96
CA LEU A 62 -0.09 2.08 -13.06
C LEU A 62 0.07 2.61 -11.64
N GLY A 63 1.29 2.67 -11.12
CA GLY A 63 1.56 3.17 -9.78
C GLY A 63 1.35 4.69 -9.65
N VAL A 64 1.55 5.47 -10.72
CA VAL A 64 1.17 6.90 -10.72
C VAL A 64 -0.34 7.05 -10.66
N VAL A 65 -1.08 6.27 -11.45
CA VAL A 65 -2.55 6.26 -11.39
C VAL A 65 -3.03 5.86 -9.99
N TRP A 66 -2.39 4.85 -9.40
CA TRP A 66 -2.69 4.40 -8.05
C TRP A 66 -2.39 5.48 -6.99
N ALA A 67 -1.28 6.21 -7.12
CA ALA A 67 -0.96 7.33 -6.25
C ALA A 67 -1.96 8.48 -6.34
N VAL A 68 -2.42 8.82 -7.54
CA VAL A 68 -3.47 9.82 -7.74
C VAL A 68 -4.79 9.36 -7.13
N TRP A 69 -5.12 8.07 -7.24
CA TRP A 69 -6.31 7.49 -6.63
C TRP A 69 -6.28 7.55 -5.09
N HIS A 70 -5.10 7.39 -4.48
CA HIS A 70 -4.93 7.52 -3.03
C HIS A 70 -4.78 8.96 -2.53
N ALA A 71 -4.48 9.93 -3.40
CA ALA A 71 -4.24 11.31 -2.99
C ALA A 71 -5.34 11.92 -2.10
N PRO A 72 -6.65 11.70 -2.33
CA PRO A 72 -7.70 12.22 -1.44
C PRO A 72 -7.57 11.79 0.03
N LEU A 73 -6.98 10.61 0.29
CA LEU A 73 -6.78 10.10 1.65
C LEU A 73 -5.74 10.91 2.44
N SER A 74 -4.85 11.63 1.76
CA SER A 74 -3.89 12.55 2.40
C SER A 74 -4.57 13.68 3.19
N TRP A 75 -5.81 14.01 2.85
CA TRP A 75 -6.59 15.09 3.47
C TRP A 75 -7.85 14.60 4.18
N THR A 76 -8.04 13.28 4.29
CA THR A 76 -9.22 12.71 4.95
C THR A 76 -8.91 12.41 6.41
N SER A 77 -9.62 13.07 7.33
CA SER A 77 -9.40 12.85 8.75
C SER A 77 -9.68 11.41 9.19
N GLY A 78 -8.74 10.82 9.93
CA GLY A 78 -8.77 9.43 10.37
C GLY A 78 -8.32 8.41 9.32
N ALA A 79 -7.93 8.84 8.12
CA ALA A 79 -7.40 7.93 7.11
C ALA A 79 -5.95 7.53 7.41
N VAL A 80 -5.55 6.32 7.00
CA VAL A 80 -4.18 5.81 7.19
C VAL A 80 -3.12 6.70 6.52
N LEU A 81 -3.50 7.39 5.44
CA LEU A 81 -2.62 8.30 4.70
C LEU A 81 -2.76 9.77 5.12
N GLU A 82 -3.58 10.09 6.13
CA GLU A 82 -3.77 11.48 6.58
C GLU A 82 -2.41 12.16 6.84
N GLY A 83 -2.26 13.38 6.33
CA GLY A 83 -1.02 14.15 6.47
C GLY A 83 0.15 13.67 5.60
N THR A 84 0.02 12.55 4.89
CA THR A 84 1.07 12.06 3.98
C THR A 84 1.18 12.99 2.76
N PRO A 85 2.34 13.62 2.50
CA PRO A 85 2.53 14.45 1.32
C PRO A 85 2.31 13.67 0.02
N VAL A 86 1.52 14.23 -0.91
CA VAL A 86 1.20 13.56 -2.19
C VAL A 86 2.44 13.23 -3.02
N TRP A 87 3.49 14.05 -2.93
CA TRP A 87 4.74 13.77 -3.64
C TRP A 87 5.43 12.49 -3.15
N LEU A 88 5.26 12.10 -1.87
CA LEU A 88 5.76 10.82 -1.35
C LEU A 88 4.96 9.66 -1.95
N LEU A 89 3.64 9.80 -2.08
CA LEU A 89 2.79 8.80 -2.75
C LEU A 89 3.22 8.59 -4.20
N LEU A 90 3.53 9.68 -4.91
CA LEU A 90 4.01 9.67 -6.30
C LEU A 90 5.38 9.00 -6.48
N VAL A 91 6.15 8.78 -5.42
CA VAL A 91 7.42 8.04 -5.48
C VAL A 91 7.23 6.60 -4.99
N GLN A 92 6.57 6.43 -3.85
CA GLN A 92 6.43 5.13 -3.18
C GLN A 92 5.56 4.16 -3.98
N LEU A 93 4.37 4.59 -4.44
CA LEU A 93 3.42 3.67 -5.07
C LEU A 93 3.85 3.20 -6.46
N PRO A 94 4.50 4.02 -7.32
CA PRO A 94 5.19 3.51 -8.51
C PRO A 94 6.28 2.47 -8.22
N ALA A 95 7.07 2.67 -7.17
CA ALA A 95 8.08 1.69 -6.78
C ALA A 95 7.45 0.36 -6.32
N CYS A 96 6.41 0.42 -5.46
CA CYS A 96 5.64 -0.75 -5.05
C CYS A 96 4.99 -1.47 -6.24
N ALA A 97 4.44 -0.71 -7.20
CA ALA A 97 3.78 -1.26 -8.38
C ALA A 97 4.73 -2.11 -9.25
N VAL A 98 6.02 -1.77 -9.31
CA VAL A 98 7.04 -2.59 -9.98
C VAL A 98 7.18 -3.95 -9.28
N GLY A 99 7.28 -3.96 -7.95
CA GLY A 99 7.35 -5.20 -7.16
C GLY A 99 6.11 -6.09 -7.35
N TYR A 100 4.91 -5.50 -7.33
CA TYR A 100 3.66 -6.25 -7.50
C TYR A 100 3.55 -6.81 -8.92
N THR A 101 3.97 -6.03 -9.92
CA THR A 101 4.03 -6.49 -11.32
C THR A 101 5.02 -7.65 -11.47
N TRP A 102 6.18 -7.57 -10.81
CA TRP A 102 7.15 -8.66 -10.81
C TRP A 102 6.54 -9.94 -10.24
N VAL A 103 5.87 -9.87 -9.08
CA VAL A 103 5.18 -11.02 -8.48
C VAL A 103 4.11 -11.58 -9.42
N PHE A 104 3.27 -10.71 -9.99
CA PHE A 104 2.21 -11.10 -10.93
C PHE A 104 2.78 -11.87 -12.13
N LEU A 105 3.87 -11.36 -12.74
CA LEU A 105 4.50 -12.00 -13.89
C LEU A 105 5.16 -13.35 -13.53
N HIS A 106 5.79 -13.46 -12.37
CA HIS A 106 6.49 -14.68 -11.93
C HIS A 106 5.56 -15.72 -11.29
N THR A 107 4.25 -15.44 -11.21
CA THR A 107 3.22 -16.36 -10.71
C THR A 107 2.22 -16.72 -11.80
N GLY A 108 2.61 -16.56 -13.08
CA GLY A 108 1.77 -16.92 -14.23
C GLY A 108 0.57 -15.99 -14.46
N GLY A 109 0.65 -14.75 -13.98
CA GLY A 109 -0.45 -13.78 -14.06
C GLY A 109 -1.52 -13.97 -12.98
N SER A 110 -1.18 -14.63 -11.86
CA SER A 110 -2.10 -14.79 -10.73
C SER A 110 -2.21 -13.49 -9.92
N VAL A 111 -3.43 -13.11 -9.56
CA VAL A 111 -3.71 -11.93 -8.73
C VAL A 111 -3.55 -12.25 -7.23
N LEU A 112 -3.76 -13.50 -6.82
CA LEU A 112 -3.76 -13.89 -5.39
C LEU A 112 -2.42 -13.62 -4.68
N PRO A 113 -1.24 -13.87 -5.28
CA PRO A 113 0.03 -13.50 -4.65
C PRO A 113 0.20 -11.98 -4.49
N ALA A 114 -0.34 -11.17 -5.40
CA ALA A 114 -0.34 -9.72 -5.27
C ALA A 114 -1.27 -9.25 -4.15
N VAL A 115 -2.44 -9.88 -3.99
CA VAL A 115 -3.36 -9.65 -2.86
C VAL A 115 -2.66 -9.94 -1.53
N ALA A 116 -2.00 -11.09 -1.43
CA ALA A 116 -1.28 -11.47 -0.21
C ALA A 116 -0.14 -10.49 0.11
N LEU A 117 0.63 -10.07 -0.90
CA LEU A 117 1.68 -9.07 -0.74
C LEU A 117 1.12 -7.71 -0.30
N HIS A 118 0.03 -7.26 -0.93
CA HIS A 118 -0.64 -6.00 -0.57
C HIS A 118 -1.08 -6.03 0.90
N SER A 119 -1.77 -7.08 1.30
CA SER A 119 -2.28 -7.26 2.68
C SER A 119 -1.13 -7.30 3.70
N ALA A 120 -0.05 -8.01 3.36
CA ALA A 120 1.14 -8.07 4.20
C ALA A 120 1.79 -6.69 4.37
N LEU A 121 1.86 -5.87 3.31
CA LEU A 121 2.40 -4.52 3.41
C LEU A 121 1.47 -3.58 4.20
N GLY A 122 0.15 -3.74 4.07
CA GLY A 122 -0.84 -3.00 4.88
C GLY A 122 -0.70 -3.25 6.38
N LEU A 123 -0.40 -4.48 6.79
CA LEU A 123 -0.15 -4.84 8.20
C LEU A 123 1.01 -4.06 8.84
N PHE A 124 2.02 -3.73 8.04
CA PHE A 124 3.20 -3.00 8.49
C PHE A 124 3.15 -1.51 8.16
N GLY A 125 2.02 -1.02 7.64
CA GLY A 125 1.78 0.40 7.46
C GLY A 125 1.82 1.11 8.81
N VAL A 126 2.67 2.14 8.90
CA VAL A 126 2.78 3.00 10.08
C VAL A 126 2.24 4.36 9.66
N PRO A 127 1.16 4.87 10.29
CA PRO A 127 0.72 6.23 10.07
C PRO A 127 1.87 7.17 10.38
N LEU A 128 2.17 8.10 9.47
CA LEU A 128 3.16 9.13 9.78
C LEU A 128 2.66 9.90 10.99
N PRO A 129 3.51 10.15 12.01
CA PRO A 129 3.13 11.05 13.09
C PRO A 129 2.76 12.38 12.44
N LEU A 130 1.50 12.79 12.59
CA LEU A 130 1.14 14.17 12.31
C LEU A 130 2.06 15.01 13.21
N THR A 131 2.82 15.92 12.61
CA THR A 131 3.42 16.97 13.44
C THR A 131 2.24 17.70 14.04
N ASP A 132 1.96 17.45 15.33
CA ASP A 132 1.04 18.27 16.10
C ASP A 132 1.45 19.72 15.83
N GLY A 133 0.58 20.46 15.16
CA GLY A 133 0.85 21.85 14.84
C GLY A 133 1.00 22.61 16.15
N ASP A 134 2.15 23.30 16.28
CA ASP A 134 2.30 24.45 17.16
C ASP A 134 1.25 25.53 16.82
#